data_AF-A0A3R9UJK5-F1
#
_entry.id   AF-A0A3R9UJK5-F1
#
_cell.length_a   1.000
_cell.length_b   1.000
_cell.length_c   1.000
_cell.angle_alpha   90.00
_cell.angle_beta   90.00
_cell.angle_gamma   90.00
#
_symmetry.space_group_name_H-M   'P 1'
#
loop_
_entity.id
_entity.type
_entity.pdbx_description
1 polymer ?
#
loop_
_entity_poly.entity_id
_entity_poly.type
_entity_poly.pdbx_seq_one_letter_code
_entity_poly.pdbx_strand_id
1 'polypeptide(L)'
;MRRVCLTLPTNRPCPETIRAVAEEAAYGARVFGVEVHLLILDSSDAPVLAGHRAAVGTLPPVPGVVVHHLDETEQRTFLREVITRSGVAAPDRVLDLMLPSGVSYGACTNRAFLLAEALGCASVHRRDSDSRYQSGPDGGEPVFPIHHELTALGRKASDVAGLVSRSRLDPACAGRPVALVGGSFVGEMSVDVAEIRRLDPAVYEDVIGLTVPDDVPEIWRRHLIDESFRGAGTAPFTGDRTTLTSVSPLRVDMCNIAFTREVYGRVPLPPATDTIGSDYFLIHVVHDAQLPGVLHNRHIVNFHTVERRSDAGFLAYQRRLAKFFLSTLYFHAVYARMAAAGAELLDAEGRIRASDVAGFVRDSTRLDRVENAERLDVVDRSYRKLGGRYTDAADALAAERERLLDEARDDMEEFALLIDAWGPLTRATKSLKGITW
;
A
#
# COMPACT_ATOMS: atom_id res chain seq x y z
N MET A 1 9.78 -10.89 23.89
CA MET A 1 9.21 -9.57 23.55
C MET A 1 8.61 -9.66 22.16
N ARG A 2 7.42 -9.10 21.90
CA ARG A 2 6.83 -9.06 20.54
C ARG A 2 7.63 -8.06 19.71
N ARG A 3 8.09 -8.47 18.53
CA ARG A 3 8.77 -7.59 17.56
C ARG A 3 7.78 -7.07 16.54
N VAL A 4 7.86 -5.80 16.18
CA VAL A 4 7.05 -5.17 15.13
C VAL A 4 7.92 -4.29 14.27
N CYS A 5 7.55 -4.15 13.00
CA CYS A 5 8.30 -3.35 12.06
C CYS A 5 7.47 -2.11 11.69
N LEU A 6 7.98 -0.91 11.99
CA LEU A 6 7.42 0.37 11.54
C LEU A 6 8.25 0.85 10.36
N THR A 7 7.65 0.90 9.18
CA THR A 7 8.37 0.98 7.91
C THR A 7 8.11 2.31 7.23
N LEU A 8 9.18 2.96 6.77
CA LEU A 8 9.17 4.22 6.03
C LEU A 8 9.97 4.05 4.71
N PRO A 9 9.30 3.69 3.61
CA PRO A 9 9.91 3.74 2.29
C PRO A 9 10.08 5.20 1.84
N THR A 10 11.23 5.52 1.23
CA THR A 10 11.47 6.86 0.67
C THR A 10 12.36 6.84 -0.57
N ASN A 11 12.15 7.83 -1.43
CA ASN A 11 12.97 8.14 -2.60
C ASN A 11 13.11 9.66 -2.80
N ARG A 12 12.86 10.42 -1.74
CA ARG A 12 12.74 11.89 -1.75
C ARG A 12 13.09 12.46 -0.37
N PRO A 13 13.44 13.75 -0.26
CA PRO A 13 13.75 14.37 1.02
C PRO A 13 12.59 14.26 2.03
N CYS A 14 12.84 13.63 3.17
CA CYS A 14 11.86 13.53 4.27
C CYS A 14 12.49 13.50 5.69
N PRO A 15 13.47 14.37 6.03
CA PRO A 15 14.12 14.33 7.34
C PRO A 15 13.13 14.56 8.50
N GLU A 16 12.11 15.39 8.31
CA GLU A 16 11.09 15.64 9.33
C GLU A 16 10.21 14.40 9.57
N THR A 17 9.84 13.70 8.50
CA THR A 17 9.07 12.46 8.59
C THR A 17 9.89 11.36 9.29
N ILE A 18 11.20 11.28 9.04
CA ILE A 18 12.10 10.35 9.74
C ILE A 18 12.03 10.57 11.26
N ARG A 19 12.10 11.84 11.72
CA ARG A 19 12.00 12.18 13.15
C ARG A 19 10.62 11.83 13.71
N ALA A 20 9.56 12.21 13.00
CA ALA A 20 8.18 11.94 13.43
C ALA A 20 7.90 10.43 13.57
N VAL A 21 8.35 9.61 12.61
CA VAL A 21 8.15 8.15 12.67
C VAL A 21 9.03 7.52 13.77
N ALA A 22 10.20 8.09 14.07
CA ALA A 22 10.99 7.67 15.23
C ALA A 22 10.30 7.98 16.57
N GLU A 23 9.59 9.11 16.67
CA GLU A 23 8.74 9.42 17.83
C GLU A 23 7.57 8.42 17.96
N GLU A 24 6.96 8.03 16.85
CA GLU A 24 5.93 6.98 16.82
C GLU A 24 6.50 5.63 17.29
N ALA A 25 7.70 5.25 16.84
CA ALA A 25 8.38 4.03 17.29
C ALA A 25 8.65 4.07 18.80
N ALA A 26 9.15 5.20 19.31
CA ALA A 26 9.40 5.41 20.73
C ALA A 26 8.12 5.32 21.57
N TYR A 27 7.02 5.87 21.05
CA TYR A 27 5.69 5.74 21.63
C TYR A 27 5.25 4.27 21.70
N GLY A 28 5.36 3.53 20.58
CA GLY A 28 4.99 2.13 20.49
C GLY A 28 5.76 1.26 21.49
N ALA A 29 7.09 1.41 21.56
CA ALA A 29 7.93 0.67 22.48
C ALA A 29 7.58 0.96 23.95
N ARG A 30 7.42 2.24 24.31
CA ARG A 30 7.12 2.66 25.69
C ARG A 30 5.74 2.24 26.17
N VAL A 31 4.71 2.42 25.33
CA VAL A 31 3.31 2.20 25.74
C VAL A 31 2.91 0.73 25.69
N PHE A 32 3.46 -0.04 24.74
CA PHE A 32 3.05 -1.43 24.52
C PHE A 32 4.12 -2.46 24.92
N GLY A 33 5.32 -2.03 25.32
CA GLY A 33 6.40 -2.95 25.72
C GLY A 33 6.85 -3.88 24.58
N VAL A 34 6.78 -3.40 23.34
CA VAL A 34 7.20 -4.13 22.13
C VAL A 34 8.60 -3.69 21.70
N GLU A 35 9.29 -4.54 20.94
CA GLU A 35 10.47 -4.14 20.18
C GLU A 35 10.01 -3.56 18.85
N VAL A 36 10.25 -2.26 18.62
CA VAL A 36 9.95 -1.61 17.35
C VAL A 36 11.22 -1.56 16.51
N HIS A 37 11.21 -2.27 15.38
CA HIS A 37 12.18 -2.08 14.33
C HIS A 37 11.70 -0.96 13.41
N LEU A 38 12.29 0.23 13.53
CA LEU A 38 12.07 1.32 12.58
C LEU A 38 12.88 1.01 11.32
N LEU A 39 12.20 0.68 10.23
CA LEU A 39 12.81 0.29 8.96
C LEU A 39 12.65 1.39 7.92
N ILE A 40 13.74 2.09 7.62
CA ILE A 40 13.80 3.14 6.60
C ILE A 40 14.42 2.53 5.33
N LEU A 41 13.62 2.42 4.27
CA LEU A 41 14.07 1.89 2.98
C LEU A 41 14.29 3.05 2.02
N ASP A 42 15.55 3.37 1.76
CA ASP A 42 15.95 4.58 1.05
C ASP A 42 16.46 4.26 -0.36
N SER A 43 15.67 4.63 -1.36
CA SER A 43 16.03 4.58 -2.79
C SER A 43 16.28 6.00 -3.34
N SER A 44 16.68 6.95 -2.49
CA SER A 44 16.99 8.32 -2.91
C SER A 44 18.40 8.43 -3.51
N ASP A 45 18.66 9.51 -4.24
CA ASP A 45 19.99 9.84 -4.72
C ASP A 45 20.97 10.19 -3.57
N ALA A 46 22.27 10.26 -3.89
CA ALA A 46 23.31 10.42 -2.87
C ALA A 46 23.16 11.68 -1.99
N PRO A 47 22.81 12.88 -2.52
CA PRO A 47 22.56 14.05 -1.68
C PRO A 47 21.41 13.86 -0.69
N VAL A 48 20.29 13.30 -1.14
CA VAL A 48 19.12 13.08 -0.28
C VAL A 48 19.40 11.99 0.75
N LEU A 49 20.04 10.89 0.35
CA LEU A 49 20.47 9.81 1.24
C LEU A 49 21.40 10.33 2.35
N ALA A 50 22.34 11.22 2.04
CA ALA A 50 23.22 11.83 3.04
C ALA A 50 22.42 12.68 4.06
N GLY A 51 21.42 13.43 3.59
CA GLY A 51 20.49 14.16 4.45
C GLY A 51 19.70 13.25 5.39
N HIS A 52 19.22 12.11 4.89
CA HIS A 52 18.53 11.10 5.70
C HIS A 52 19.47 10.46 6.72
N ARG A 53 20.70 10.10 6.35
CA ARG A 53 21.71 9.56 7.28
C ARG A 53 22.00 10.54 8.42
N ALA A 54 22.10 11.84 8.11
CA ALA A 54 22.27 12.87 9.14
C ALA A 54 21.03 12.98 10.05
N ALA A 55 19.82 12.90 9.49
CA ALA A 55 18.59 12.89 10.30
C ALA A 55 18.52 11.66 11.22
N VAL A 56 18.83 10.47 10.72
CA VAL A 56 18.89 9.22 11.51
C VAL A 56 19.96 9.30 12.60
N GLY A 57 21.15 9.81 12.28
CA GLY A 57 22.26 9.94 13.23
C GLY A 57 22.01 10.93 14.37
N THR A 58 20.99 11.77 14.27
CA THR A 58 20.58 12.72 15.33
C THR A 58 19.39 12.22 16.16
N LEU A 59 18.84 11.05 15.85
CA LEU A 59 17.76 10.44 16.63
C LEU A 59 18.27 10.03 18.02
N PRO A 60 17.53 10.35 19.11
CA PRO A 60 17.90 9.91 20.44
C PRO A 60 17.76 8.39 20.55
N PRO A 61 18.66 7.69 21.26
CA PRO A 61 18.49 6.27 21.54
C PRO A 61 17.28 6.06 22.46
N VAL A 62 16.40 5.14 22.09
CA VAL A 62 15.20 4.80 22.87
C VAL A 62 15.17 3.30 23.18
N PRO A 63 15.04 2.90 24.46
CA PRO A 63 14.89 1.49 24.82
C PRO A 63 13.73 0.82 24.08
N GLY A 64 13.99 -0.33 23.48
CA GLY A 64 12.99 -1.08 22.70
C GLY A 64 12.80 -0.58 21.26
N VAL A 65 13.56 0.42 20.80
CA VAL A 65 13.58 0.85 19.39
C VAL A 65 14.92 0.49 18.75
N VAL A 66 14.88 -0.15 17.58
CA VAL A 66 16.04 -0.46 16.74
C VAL A 66 15.82 0.19 15.38
N VAL A 67 16.72 1.09 14.99
CA VAL A 67 16.62 1.80 13.70
C VAL A 67 17.49 1.10 12.67
N HIS A 68 16.88 0.77 11.53
CA HIS A 68 17.54 0.23 10.34
C HIS A 68 17.35 1.23 9.20
N HIS A 69 18.44 1.83 8.71
CA HIS A 69 18.42 2.70 7.54
C HIS A 69 19.19 2.00 6.42
N LEU A 70 18.46 1.48 5.44
CA LEU A 70 19.03 0.69 4.35
C LEU A 70 18.97 1.49 3.05
N ASP A 71 20.13 1.75 2.47
CA ASP A 71 20.22 2.22 1.10
C ASP A 71 19.90 1.10 0.09
N GLU A 72 19.78 1.46 -1.19
CA GLU A 72 19.42 0.49 -2.21
C GLU A 72 20.48 -0.62 -2.39
N THR A 73 21.76 -0.36 -2.12
CA THR A 73 22.83 -1.36 -2.24
C THR A 73 22.70 -2.42 -1.15
N GLU A 74 22.40 -2.00 0.07
CA GLU A 74 22.14 -2.88 1.21
C GLU A 74 20.88 -3.71 0.96
N GLN A 75 19.81 -3.07 0.48
CA GLN A 75 18.57 -3.77 0.10
C GLN A 75 18.82 -4.81 -1.01
N ARG A 76 19.58 -4.47 -2.05
CA ARG A 76 19.93 -5.39 -3.14
C ARG A 76 20.74 -6.58 -2.64
N THR A 77 21.68 -6.34 -1.73
CA THR A 77 22.52 -7.38 -1.13
C THR A 77 21.66 -8.38 -0.35
N PHE A 78 20.77 -7.86 0.51
CA PHE A 78 19.79 -8.68 1.23
C PHE A 78 18.93 -9.53 0.29
N LEU A 79 18.35 -8.91 -0.74
CA LEU A 79 17.47 -9.59 -1.69
C LEU A 79 18.19 -10.71 -2.44
N ARG A 80 19.42 -10.46 -2.91
CA ARG A 80 20.23 -11.49 -3.59
C ARG A 80 20.49 -12.69 -2.70
N GLU A 81 20.76 -12.47 -1.43
CA GLU A 81 20.98 -13.55 -0.47
C GLU A 81 19.69 -14.37 -0.25
N VAL A 82 18.56 -13.69 -0.01
CA VAL A 82 17.25 -14.35 0.16
C VAL A 82 16.89 -15.16 -1.08
N ILE A 83 16.99 -14.56 -2.27
CA ILE A 83 16.66 -15.19 -3.56
C ILE A 83 17.54 -16.40 -3.78
N THR A 84 18.86 -16.29 -3.60
CA THR A 84 19.80 -17.41 -3.76
C THR A 84 19.44 -18.56 -2.83
N ARG A 85 19.17 -18.29 -1.56
CA ARG A 85 18.82 -19.33 -0.57
C ARG A 85 17.44 -19.93 -0.81
N SER A 86 16.51 -19.17 -1.37
CA SER A 86 15.14 -19.64 -1.62
C SER A 86 15.05 -20.68 -2.73
N GLY A 87 16.04 -20.70 -3.64
CA GLY A 87 16.02 -21.60 -4.79
C GLY A 87 14.87 -21.34 -5.76
N VAL A 88 14.29 -20.13 -5.74
CA VAL A 88 13.23 -19.75 -6.68
C VAL A 88 13.72 -19.83 -8.14
N ALA A 89 12.81 -20.17 -9.03
CA ALA A 89 13.08 -20.10 -10.46
C ALA A 89 13.30 -18.63 -10.90
N ALA A 90 14.13 -18.44 -11.93
CA ALA A 90 14.43 -17.11 -12.50
C ALA A 90 14.85 -16.06 -11.45
N PRO A 91 15.95 -16.28 -10.70
CA PRO A 91 16.34 -15.42 -9.58
C PRO A 91 16.56 -13.95 -9.98
N ASP A 92 17.12 -13.70 -11.17
CA ASP A 92 17.33 -12.33 -11.66
C ASP A 92 16.00 -11.62 -11.93
N ARG A 93 15.02 -12.31 -12.53
CA ARG A 93 13.66 -11.78 -12.74
C ARG A 93 12.99 -11.44 -11.41
N VAL A 94 13.07 -12.32 -10.41
CA VAL A 94 12.52 -12.07 -9.07
C VAL A 94 13.20 -10.86 -8.40
N LEU A 95 14.52 -10.70 -8.58
CA LEU A 95 15.23 -9.52 -8.09
C LEU A 95 14.72 -8.24 -8.74
N ASP A 96 14.53 -8.25 -10.06
CA ASP A 96 14.05 -7.09 -10.82
C ASP A 96 12.61 -6.71 -10.43
N LEU A 97 11.76 -7.67 -10.07
CA LEU A 97 10.41 -7.38 -9.54
C LEU A 97 10.44 -6.73 -8.15
N MET A 98 11.44 -7.05 -7.34
CA MET A 98 11.57 -6.53 -5.97
C MET A 98 12.36 -5.22 -5.90
N LEU A 99 13.19 -4.95 -6.91
CA LEU A 99 14.02 -3.77 -6.99
C LEU A 99 14.11 -3.25 -8.44
N PRO A 100 12.97 -2.84 -9.03
CA PRO A 100 12.93 -2.33 -10.39
C PRO A 100 13.63 -0.97 -10.47
N SER A 101 14.07 -0.60 -11.68
CA SER A 101 14.63 0.73 -11.95
C SER A 101 13.59 1.85 -11.88
N GLY A 102 12.32 1.54 -12.13
CA GLY A 102 11.19 2.45 -12.04
C GLY A 102 10.56 2.53 -10.65
N VAL A 103 9.67 3.49 -10.43
CA VAL A 103 8.93 3.62 -9.17
C VAL A 103 7.90 2.51 -9.06
N SER A 104 7.94 1.73 -7.97
CA SER A 104 6.95 0.69 -7.66
C SER A 104 6.62 0.70 -6.17
N TYR A 105 5.36 1.03 -5.85
CA TYR A 105 4.83 1.05 -4.48
C TYR A 105 4.73 -0.37 -3.88
N GLY A 106 4.38 -1.36 -4.70
CA GLY A 106 4.35 -2.75 -4.27
C GLY A 106 5.74 -3.31 -4.03
N ALA A 107 6.71 -3.08 -4.93
CA ALA A 107 8.07 -3.59 -4.76
C ALA A 107 8.76 -3.06 -3.51
N CYS A 108 8.62 -1.75 -3.20
CA CYS A 108 9.18 -1.19 -1.96
C CYS A 108 8.55 -1.78 -0.70
N THR A 109 7.23 -2.00 -0.72
CA THR A 109 6.52 -2.60 0.42
C THR A 109 6.87 -4.09 0.57
N ASN A 110 7.04 -4.82 -0.54
CA ASN A 110 7.49 -6.21 -0.52
C ASN A 110 8.89 -6.35 0.08
N ARG A 111 9.82 -5.43 -0.23
CA ARG A 111 11.13 -5.37 0.43
C ARG A 111 10.98 -5.25 1.96
N ALA A 112 10.09 -4.37 2.42
CA ALA A 112 9.80 -4.22 3.83
C ALA A 112 9.23 -5.50 4.46
N PHE A 113 8.37 -6.23 3.75
CA PHE A 113 7.81 -7.50 4.22
C PHE A 113 8.88 -8.59 4.40
N LEU A 114 9.82 -8.74 3.46
CA LEU A 114 10.91 -9.69 3.61
C LEU A 114 11.86 -9.27 4.73
N LEU A 115 12.20 -7.99 4.86
CA LEU A 115 13.03 -7.53 5.98
C LEU A 115 12.33 -7.76 7.33
N ALA A 116 11.01 -7.56 7.40
CA ALA A 116 10.23 -7.87 8.58
C ALA A 116 10.21 -9.37 8.91
N GLU A 117 10.11 -10.25 7.91
CA GLU A 117 10.30 -11.70 8.11
C GLU A 117 11.69 -12.04 8.66
N ALA A 118 12.76 -11.36 8.20
CA ALA A 118 14.13 -11.60 8.67
C ALA A 118 14.32 -11.18 10.13
N LEU A 119 13.73 -10.06 10.51
CA LEU A 119 13.78 -9.54 11.87
C LEU A 119 12.87 -10.33 12.85
N GLY A 120 12.01 -11.21 12.32
CA GLY A 120 11.04 -11.95 13.12
C GLY A 120 9.89 -11.07 13.63
N CYS A 121 9.56 -10.00 12.90
CA CYS A 121 8.43 -9.13 13.21
C CYS A 121 7.11 -9.92 13.12
N ALA A 122 6.18 -9.62 14.04
CA ALA A 122 4.82 -10.18 14.05
C ALA A 122 3.85 -9.34 13.21
N SER A 123 4.20 -8.09 12.96
CA SER A 123 3.42 -7.16 12.14
C SER A 123 4.32 -6.13 11.45
N VAL A 124 3.83 -5.62 10.32
CA VAL A 124 4.39 -4.49 9.59
C VAL A 124 3.39 -3.35 9.64
N HIS A 125 3.88 -2.14 9.92
CA HIS A 125 3.14 -0.90 10.06
C HIS A 125 3.75 0.09 9.05
N ARG A 126 2.99 0.54 8.05
CA ARG A 126 3.52 1.39 6.97
C ARG A 126 3.14 2.85 7.17
N ARG A 127 4.11 3.72 6.91
CA ARG A 127 3.96 5.18 6.76
C ARG A 127 4.57 5.62 5.44
N ASP A 128 3.98 6.64 4.81
CA ASP A 128 4.54 7.26 3.61
C ASP A 128 5.35 8.52 3.97
N SER A 129 6.37 8.82 3.17
CA SER A 129 7.34 9.90 3.41
C SER A 129 6.77 11.31 3.27
N ASP A 130 5.63 11.45 2.59
CA ASP A 130 4.88 12.69 2.34
C ASP A 130 3.66 12.85 3.26
N SER A 131 3.84 12.46 4.53
CA SER A 131 2.80 12.57 5.55
C SER A 131 3.31 13.16 6.87
N ARG A 132 2.39 13.69 7.67
CA ARG A 132 2.61 14.09 9.06
C ARG A 132 1.46 13.62 9.95
N TYR A 133 1.64 13.59 11.26
CA TYR A 133 0.56 13.23 12.18
C TYR A 133 -0.38 14.41 12.43
N GLN A 134 -1.64 14.10 12.74
CA GLN A 134 -2.55 15.08 13.33
C GLN A 134 -2.14 15.36 14.78
N SER A 135 -2.48 16.55 15.27
CA SER A 135 -2.34 16.90 16.69
C SER A 135 -3.59 16.50 17.48
N GLY A 136 -3.42 16.23 18.77
CA GLY A 136 -4.54 15.99 19.68
C GLY A 136 -5.45 17.22 19.84
N PRO A 137 -6.62 17.07 20.47
CA PRO A 137 -7.61 18.15 20.62
C PRO A 137 -7.07 19.41 21.31
N ASP A 138 -6.09 19.24 22.20
CA ASP A 138 -5.43 20.32 22.94
C ASP A 138 -4.19 20.90 22.21
N GLY A 139 -3.96 20.51 20.95
CA GLY A 139 -2.97 21.10 20.04
C GLY A 139 -1.51 20.70 20.27
N GLY A 140 -1.19 19.99 21.35
CA GLY A 140 0.21 19.71 21.74
C GLY A 140 0.83 18.44 21.16
N GLU A 141 0.17 17.29 21.32
CA GLU A 141 0.82 15.99 21.09
C GLU A 141 0.42 15.34 19.76
N PRO A 142 1.36 14.72 19.02
CA PRO A 142 1.04 13.93 17.83
C PRO A 142 0.11 12.74 18.14
N VAL A 143 -0.81 12.48 17.24
CA VAL A 143 -1.75 11.36 17.31
C VAL A 143 -1.21 10.21 16.49
N PHE A 144 -0.53 9.28 17.16
CA PHE A 144 0.13 8.14 16.49
C PHE A 144 -0.86 7.00 16.15
N PRO A 145 -0.95 6.59 14.87
CA PRO A 145 -1.78 5.45 14.47
C PRO A 145 -1.35 4.11 15.10
N ILE A 146 -0.05 3.93 15.38
CA ILE A 146 0.49 2.69 15.97
C ILE A 146 -0.20 2.30 17.28
N HIS A 147 -0.82 3.26 17.98
CA HIS A 147 -1.63 3.01 19.16
C HIS A 147 -2.74 1.99 18.90
N HIS A 148 -3.57 2.21 17.87
CA HIS A 148 -4.69 1.32 17.57
C HIS A 148 -4.19 0.04 16.89
N GLU A 149 -3.15 0.17 16.06
CA GLU A 149 -2.52 -0.96 15.41
C GLU A 149 -1.99 -1.97 16.44
N LEU A 150 -1.21 -1.55 17.44
CA LEU A 150 -0.68 -2.46 18.48
C LEU A 150 -1.74 -2.92 19.49
N THR A 151 -2.79 -2.14 19.70
CA THR A 151 -3.90 -2.52 20.59
C THR A 151 -4.64 -3.76 20.09
N ALA A 152 -4.84 -3.88 18.77
CA ALA A 152 -5.73 -4.88 18.17
C ALA A 152 -5.03 -5.94 17.31
N LEU A 153 -4.01 -5.56 16.52
CA LEU A 153 -3.47 -6.39 15.46
C LEU A 153 -2.89 -7.72 15.98
N GLY A 154 -3.32 -8.83 15.39
CA GLY A 154 -2.93 -10.20 15.74
C GLY A 154 -3.69 -10.80 16.93
N ARG A 155 -4.48 -10.02 17.66
CA ARG A 155 -5.31 -10.53 18.75
C ARG A 155 -6.61 -11.11 18.22
N LYS A 156 -7.23 -12.01 19.00
CA LYS A 156 -8.53 -12.58 18.66
C LYS A 156 -9.59 -11.49 18.62
N ALA A 157 -10.45 -11.49 17.60
CA ALA A 157 -11.46 -10.45 17.42
C ALA A 157 -12.42 -10.32 18.62
N SER A 158 -12.75 -11.45 19.27
CA SER A 158 -13.52 -11.47 20.53
C SER A 158 -12.86 -10.68 21.66
N ASP A 159 -11.54 -10.74 21.80
CA ASP A 159 -10.79 -9.99 22.82
C ASP A 159 -10.69 -8.49 22.49
N VAL A 160 -10.79 -8.15 21.21
CA VAL A 160 -10.71 -6.77 20.70
C VAL A 160 -12.06 -6.07 20.75
N ALA A 161 -13.18 -6.82 20.70
CA ALA A 161 -14.53 -6.26 20.67
C ALA A 161 -14.83 -5.31 21.84
N GLY A 162 -14.27 -5.57 23.03
CA GLY A 162 -14.42 -4.71 24.22
C GLY A 162 -13.45 -3.52 24.29
N LEU A 163 -12.50 -3.42 23.35
CA LEU A 163 -11.47 -2.38 23.30
C LEU A 163 -11.73 -1.33 22.21
N VAL A 164 -12.67 -1.61 21.31
CA VAL A 164 -13.04 -0.70 20.22
C VAL A 164 -14.27 0.11 20.58
N SER A 165 -14.43 1.27 19.95
CA SER A 165 -15.63 2.11 20.16
C SER A 165 -16.91 1.44 19.65
N ARG A 166 -16.80 0.58 18.64
CA ARG A 166 -17.91 -0.18 18.06
C ARG A 166 -17.44 -1.47 17.39
N SER A 167 -18.27 -2.51 17.46
CA SER A 167 -18.13 -3.70 16.60
C SER A 167 -19.26 -3.79 15.58
N ARG A 168 -18.92 -4.12 14.34
CA ARG A 168 -19.82 -4.51 13.24
C ARG A 168 -19.40 -5.86 12.63
N LEU A 169 -18.46 -6.56 13.27
CA LEU A 169 -17.95 -7.82 12.78
C LEU A 169 -19.01 -8.92 12.90
N ASP A 170 -19.09 -9.79 11.90
CA ASP A 170 -19.86 -11.02 11.97
C ASP A 170 -19.39 -11.88 13.17
N PRO A 171 -20.28 -12.29 14.09
CA PRO A 171 -19.94 -13.18 15.20
C PRO A 171 -19.22 -14.47 14.79
N ALA A 172 -19.47 -15.00 13.58
CA ALA A 172 -18.76 -16.17 13.05
C ALA A 172 -17.24 -15.94 12.94
N CYS A 173 -16.81 -14.67 12.79
CA CYS A 173 -15.42 -14.28 12.71
C CYS A 173 -14.78 -13.95 14.07
N ALA A 174 -15.53 -13.98 15.18
CA ALA A 174 -15.04 -13.60 16.51
C ALA A 174 -13.87 -14.47 17.00
N GLY A 175 -13.74 -15.69 16.47
CA GLY A 175 -12.67 -16.62 16.75
C GLY A 175 -11.33 -16.31 16.06
N ARG A 176 -11.35 -15.47 15.02
CA ARG A 176 -10.20 -15.21 14.15
C ARG A 176 -9.34 -14.06 14.67
N PRO A 177 -8.02 -14.05 14.39
CA PRO A 177 -7.18 -12.91 14.71
C PRO A 177 -7.50 -11.70 13.82
N VAL A 178 -7.31 -10.49 14.36
CA VAL A 178 -7.36 -9.25 13.60
C VAL A 178 -6.16 -9.20 12.66
N ALA A 179 -6.43 -9.23 11.35
CA ALA A 179 -5.43 -9.37 10.29
C ALA A 179 -4.90 -8.01 9.78
N LEU A 180 -5.72 -6.97 9.87
CA LEU A 180 -5.43 -5.60 9.41
C LEU A 180 -5.92 -4.59 10.45
N VAL A 181 -5.13 -3.56 10.70
CA VAL A 181 -5.59 -2.36 11.41
C VAL A 181 -5.11 -1.15 10.63
N GLY A 182 -5.97 -0.16 10.41
CA GLY A 182 -5.55 1.02 9.67
C GLY A 182 -6.55 2.16 9.70
N GLY A 183 -6.11 3.27 9.15
CA GLY A 183 -6.90 4.45 8.89
C GLY A 183 -6.59 5.00 7.51
N SER A 184 -7.30 6.07 7.16
CA SER A 184 -7.05 6.86 5.96
C SER A 184 -6.15 8.07 6.27
N PHE A 185 -6.10 9.04 5.37
CA PHE A 185 -5.48 10.35 5.53
C PHE A 185 -6.54 11.47 5.56
N VAL A 186 -6.14 12.65 6.01
CA VAL A 186 -6.84 13.92 5.82
C VAL A 186 -5.96 14.88 5.02
N GLY A 187 -6.55 15.90 4.41
CA GLY A 187 -5.80 16.93 3.65
C GLY A 187 -5.91 16.74 2.14
N GLU A 188 -4.78 16.86 1.43
CA GLU A 188 -4.78 16.72 -0.03
C GLU A 188 -5.11 15.29 -0.46
N MET A 189 -5.80 15.14 -1.59
CA MET A 189 -6.16 13.83 -2.15
C MET A 189 -4.90 12.99 -2.40
N SER A 190 -5.00 11.66 -2.25
CA SER A 190 -3.87 10.76 -2.52
C SER A 190 -3.44 10.82 -4.00
N VAL A 191 -4.40 11.14 -4.87
CA VAL A 191 -4.22 11.35 -6.30
C VAL A 191 -4.49 12.81 -6.68
N ASP A 192 -3.58 13.43 -7.42
CA ASP A 192 -3.68 14.85 -7.83
C ASP A 192 -4.62 15.01 -9.04
N VAL A 193 -5.93 14.84 -8.78
CA VAL A 193 -7.02 14.96 -9.77
C VAL A 193 -7.96 16.12 -9.46
N ALA A 194 -7.66 16.90 -8.42
CA ALA A 194 -8.44 18.08 -8.05
C ALA A 194 -8.43 19.15 -9.15
N GLU A 195 -7.33 19.26 -9.91
CA GLU A 195 -7.25 20.15 -11.07
C GLU A 195 -8.27 19.76 -12.16
N ILE A 196 -8.38 18.48 -12.49
CA ILE A 196 -9.35 17.99 -13.49
C ILE A 196 -10.78 18.37 -13.06
N ARG A 197 -11.13 18.13 -11.79
CA ARG A 197 -12.44 18.50 -11.22
C ARG A 197 -12.74 19.99 -11.33
N ARG A 198 -11.72 20.83 -11.12
CA ARG A 198 -11.84 22.30 -11.19
C ARG A 198 -12.00 22.79 -12.64
N LEU A 199 -11.31 22.16 -13.59
CA LEU A 199 -11.35 22.52 -15.00
C LEU A 199 -12.67 22.08 -15.65
N ASP A 200 -13.09 20.83 -15.43
CA ASP A 200 -14.35 20.29 -15.95
C ASP A 200 -14.85 19.11 -15.08
N PRO A 201 -15.91 19.31 -14.28
CA PRO A 201 -16.48 18.25 -13.46
C PRO A 201 -16.97 17.03 -14.24
N ALA A 202 -17.45 17.19 -15.47
CA ALA A 202 -17.88 16.06 -16.30
C ALA A 202 -16.68 15.23 -16.75
N VAL A 203 -15.56 15.88 -17.10
CA VAL A 203 -14.31 15.16 -17.40
C VAL A 203 -13.78 14.42 -16.17
N TYR A 204 -13.92 15.02 -14.98
CA TYR A 204 -13.58 14.32 -13.75
C TYR A 204 -14.42 13.06 -13.54
N GLU A 205 -15.74 13.15 -13.76
CA GLU A 205 -16.63 11.98 -13.70
C GLU A 205 -16.26 10.91 -14.74
N ASP A 206 -15.94 11.31 -15.97
CA ASP A 206 -15.52 10.39 -17.04
C ASP A 206 -14.22 9.65 -16.68
N VAL A 207 -13.19 10.40 -16.25
CA VAL A 207 -11.85 9.86 -15.98
C VAL A 207 -11.80 9.05 -14.69
N ILE A 208 -12.33 9.59 -13.59
CA ILE A 208 -12.34 8.87 -12.30
C ILE A 208 -13.36 7.73 -12.35
N GLY A 209 -14.42 7.85 -13.15
CA GLY A 209 -15.37 6.77 -13.39
C GLY A 209 -14.76 5.50 -13.98
N LEU A 210 -13.55 5.57 -14.56
CA LEU A 210 -12.83 4.39 -15.07
C LEU A 210 -12.35 3.44 -13.96
N THR A 211 -12.28 3.91 -12.71
CA THR A 211 -11.89 3.08 -11.55
C THR A 211 -13.06 2.31 -10.96
N VAL A 212 -14.29 2.62 -11.35
CA VAL A 212 -15.50 2.01 -10.80
C VAL A 212 -15.86 0.78 -11.64
N PRO A 213 -16.09 -0.40 -11.03
CA PRO A 213 -16.57 -1.58 -11.75
C PRO A 213 -17.87 -1.33 -12.52
N ASP A 214 -18.01 -1.91 -13.71
CA ASP A 214 -19.17 -1.68 -14.60
C ASP A 214 -20.48 -2.27 -14.09
N ASP A 215 -20.42 -3.24 -13.17
CA ASP A 215 -21.57 -3.86 -12.53
C ASP A 215 -22.16 -3.02 -11.39
N VAL A 216 -21.49 -1.91 -11.01
CA VAL A 216 -22.01 -0.97 -10.02
C VAL A 216 -23.23 -0.23 -10.58
N PRO A 217 -24.38 -0.24 -9.88
CA PRO A 217 -25.55 0.52 -10.31
C PRO A 217 -25.26 2.01 -10.42
N GLU A 218 -25.81 2.65 -11.47
CA GLU A 218 -25.58 4.08 -11.77
C GLU A 218 -25.86 5.02 -10.58
N ILE A 219 -26.86 4.68 -9.76
CA ILE A 219 -27.21 5.44 -8.55
C ILE A 219 -26.07 5.50 -7.52
N TRP A 220 -25.17 4.51 -7.51
CA TRP A 220 -24.01 4.43 -6.62
C TRP A 220 -22.72 4.91 -7.27
N ARG A 221 -22.64 4.86 -8.62
CA ARG A 221 -21.44 5.23 -9.38
C ARG A 221 -20.93 6.61 -9.01
N ARG A 222 -21.79 7.63 -9.02
CA ARG A 222 -21.42 9.01 -8.66
C ARG A 222 -20.88 9.14 -7.24
N HIS A 223 -21.42 8.35 -6.31
CA HIS A 223 -20.95 8.37 -4.92
C HIS A 223 -19.53 7.79 -4.82
N LEU A 224 -19.26 6.66 -5.47
CA LEU A 224 -17.92 6.06 -5.51
C LEU A 224 -16.90 6.97 -6.19
N ILE A 225 -17.30 7.68 -7.25
CA ILE A 225 -16.46 8.69 -7.90
C ILE A 225 -16.10 9.82 -6.92
N ASP A 226 -17.06 10.37 -6.17
CA ASP A 226 -16.78 11.46 -5.21
C ASP A 226 -15.97 11.00 -3.98
N GLU A 227 -16.10 9.73 -3.58
CA GLU A 227 -15.28 9.15 -2.50
C GLU A 227 -13.86 8.78 -2.93
N SER A 228 -13.65 8.52 -4.23
CA SER A 228 -12.35 8.09 -4.75
C SER A 228 -11.24 9.09 -4.44
N PHE A 229 -10.14 8.57 -3.86
CA PHE A 229 -8.92 9.33 -3.51
C PHE A 229 -9.11 10.45 -2.48
N ARG A 230 -10.31 10.63 -1.91
CA ARG A 230 -10.63 11.69 -0.96
C ARG A 230 -10.09 11.43 0.45
N GLY A 231 -9.81 10.16 0.75
CA GLY A 231 -9.47 9.72 2.09
C GLY A 231 -10.59 10.02 3.11
N ALA A 232 -10.22 10.40 4.32
CA ALA A 232 -11.16 10.78 5.39
C ALA A 232 -11.60 12.26 5.36
N GLY A 233 -11.26 13.00 4.29
CA GLY A 233 -11.60 14.41 4.14
C GLY A 233 -10.64 15.35 4.88
N THR A 234 -11.16 16.35 5.59
CA THR A 234 -10.36 17.42 6.21
C THR A 234 -10.64 17.64 7.69
N ALA A 235 -11.49 16.81 8.29
CA ALA A 235 -11.89 16.99 9.68
C ALA A 235 -10.71 16.72 10.62
N PRO A 236 -10.40 17.63 11.56
CA PRO A 236 -9.34 17.40 12.54
C PRO A 236 -9.70 16.27 13.51
N PHE A 237 -8.68 15.66 14.10
CA PHE A 237 -8.85 14.67 15.14
C PHE A 237 -9.47 15.29 16.42
N THR A 238 -10.61 14.77 16.86
CA THR A 238 -11.31 15.23 18.08
C THR A 238 -11.35 14.19 19.19
N GLY A 239 -10.79 13.00 18.96
CA GLY A 239 -10.88 11.87 19.88
C GLY A 239 -10.93 10.53 19.15
N ASP A 240 -10.57 9.47 19.86
CA ASP A 240 -10.47 8.13 19.30
C ASP A 240 -11.82 7.52 18.94
N ARG A 241 -11.89 6.99 17.71
CA ARG A 241 -12.99 6.20 17.20
C ARG A 241 -12.43 5.01 16.44
N THR A 242 -12.80 3.83 16.88
CA THR A 242 -12.39 2.56 16.27
C THR A 242 -13.60 1.67 15.97
N THR A 243 -13.54 0.95 14.85
CA THR A 243 -14.57 -0.01 14.46
C THR A 243 -13.93 -1.36 14.12
N LEU A 244 -14.29 -2.41 14.87
CA LEU A 244 -13.98 -3.80 14.51
C LEU A 244 -14.98 -4.28 13.45
N THR A 245 -14.50 -4.67 12.27
CA THR A 245 -15.33 -5.01 11.10
C THR A 245 -14.52 -5.83 10.09
N SER A 246 -15.14 -6.31 9.00
CA SER A 246 -14.40 -6.47 7.74
C SER A 246 -14.10 -5.06 7.21
N VAL A 247 -12.82 -4.69 7.10
CA VAL A 247 -12.43 -3.32 6.73
C VAL A 247 -12.55 -3.15 5.23
N SER A 248 -13.43 -2.26 4.80
CA SER A 248 -13.60 -1.94 3.38
C SER A 248 -12.30 -1.32 2.81
N PRO A 249 -11.85 -1.77 1.62
CA PRO A 249 -10.68 -1.20 0.94
C PRO A 249 -10.77 0.30 0.65
N LEU A 250 -11.98 0.86 0.61
CA LEU A 250 -12.22 2.29 0.35
C LEU A 250 -12.06 3.18 1.60
N ARG A 251 -11.81 2.61 2.78
CA ARG A 251 -11.84 3.33 4.07
C ARG A 251 -10.47 3.43 4.75
N VAL A 252 -9.46 2.83 4.17
CA VAL A 252 -8.10 2.72 4.69
C VAL A 252 -7.14 2.94 3.53
N ASP A 253 -6.01 3.58 3.82
CA ASP A 253 -4.99 3.87 2.81
C ASP A 253 -3.67 3.24 3.21
N MET A 254 -2.88 2.82 2.21
CA MET A 254 -1.61 2.14 2.42
C MET A 254 -0.57 2.98 3.19
N CYS A 255 -0.73 4.29 3.21
CA CYS A 255 0.10 5.22 3.98
C CYS A 255 -0.13 5.15 5.50
N ASN A 256 -1.19 4.48 5.97
CA ASN A 256 -1.59 4.44 7.38
C ASN A 256 -2.23 3.09 7.74
N ILE A 257 -1.43 2.02 7.59
CA ILE A 257 -1.94 0.65 7.70
C ILE A 257 -0.94 -0.28 8.38
N ALA A 258 -1.46 -1.31 9.03
CA ALA A 258 -0.67 -2.40 9.56
C ALA A 258 -1.27 -3.77 9.23
N PHE A 259 -0.39 -4.71 8.90
CA PHE A 259 -0.72 -6.09 8.56
C PHE A 259 -0.04 -7.07 9.52
N THR A 260 -0.74 -8.15 9.85
CA THR A 260 -0.09 -9.29 10.53
C THR A 260 0.81 -10.05 9.57
N ARG A 261 1.78 -10.76 10.13
CA ARG A 261 2.64 -11.71 9.42
C ARG A 261 1.86 -12.74 8.59
N GLU A 262 0.72 -13.21 9.07
CA GLU A 262 -0.10 -14.18 8.34
C GLU A 262 -0.76 -13.59 7.08
N VAL A 263 -0.69 -12.26 6.88
CA VAL A 263 -1.06 -11.60 5.62
C VAL A 263 0.17 -11.33 4.77
N TYR A 264 1.08 -10.47 5.23
CA TYR A 264 2.21 -10.02 4.41
C TYR A 264 3.21 -11.13 4.09
N GLY A 265 3.31 -12.16 4.94
CA GLY A 265 4.15 -13.33 4.71
C GLY A 265 3.54 -14.36 3.75
N ARG A 266 2.30 -14.16 3.29
CA ARG A 266 1.58 -15.11 2.42
C ARG A 266 1.44 -14.61 1.00
N VAL A 267 1.10 -13.34 0.82
CA VAL A 267 0.85 -12.73 -0.49
C VAL A 267 1.63 -11.43 -0.58
N PRO A 268 2.46 -11.23 -1.63
CA PRO A 268 3.11 -9.95 -1.90
C PRO A 268 2.12 -8.95 -2.51
N LEU A 269 2.57 -7.72 -2.67
CA LEU A 269 1.89 -6.71 -3.46
C LEU A 269 2.35 -6.73 -4.94
N PRO A 270 1.51 -6.28 -5.88
CA PRO A 270 1.86 -6.16 -7.29
C PRO A 270 3.15 -5.34 -7.49
N PRO A 271 4.19 -5.88 -8.16
CA PRO A 271 5.46 -5.16 -8.37
C PRO A 271 5.41 -4.11 -9.49
N ALA A 272 4.25 -3.95 -10.14
CA ALA A 272 4.01 -3.02 -11.24
C ALA A 272 4.71 -1.67 -11.08
N THR A 273 5.53 -1.30 -12.07
CA THR A 273 6.22 -0.02 -12.11
C THR A 273 5.33 1.05 -12.72
N ASP A 274 5.59 2.31 -12.37
CA ASP A 274 4.93 3.48 -12.95
C ASP A 274 3.41 3.33 -13.02
N THR A 275 2.83 2.87 -11.92
CA THR A 275 1.39 2.90 -11.64
C THR A 275 1.15 3.44 -10.23
N ILE A 276 -0.11 3.70 -9.89
CA ILE A 276 -0.57 4.10 -8.55
C ILE A 276 -1.64 3.11 -8.07
N GLY A 277 -1.90 3.06 -6.76
CA GLY A 277 -3.01 2.28 -6.19
C GLY A 277 -2.88 0.75 -6.24
N SER A 278 -1.89 0.20 -6.95
CA SER A 278 -1.67 -1.26 -7.03
C SER A 278 -1.29 -1.88 -5.69
N ASP A 279 -0.73 -1.09 -4.77
CA ASP A 279 -0.35 -1.50 -3.42
C ASP A 279 -1.53 -1.73 -2.46
N TYR A 280 -2.77 -1.44 -2.88
CA TYR A 280 -3.99 -1.69 -2.10
C TYR A 280 -4.46 -3.16 -2.15
N PHE A 281 -3.80 -4.00 -2.96
CA PHE A 281 -4.23 -5.38 -3.21
C PHE A 281 -4.42 -6.22 -1.93
N LEU A 282 -3.52 -6.09 -0.94
CA LEU A 282 -3.65 -6.84 0.31
C LEU A 282 -4.86 -6.43 1.16
N ILE A 283 -5.38 -5.21 0.99
CA ILE A 283 -6.59 -4.77 1.67
C ILE A 283 -7.79 -5.55 1.13
N HIS A 284 -7.86 -5.73 -0.20
CA HIS A 284 -8.85 -6.58 -0.85
C HIS A 284 -8.73 -8.05 -0.42
N VAL A 285 -7.51 -8.60 -0.39
CA VAL A 285 -7.30 -9.98 0.08
C VAL A 285 -7.86 -10.18 1.50
N VAL A 286 -7.58 -9.26 2.43
CA VAL A 286 -8.08 -9.35 3.81
C VAL A 286 -9.61 -9.19 3.87
N HIS A 287 -10.14 -8.21 3.15
CA HIS A 287 -11.58 -7.92 3.10
C HIS A 287 -12.38 -9.09 2.53
N ASP A 288 -11.97 -9.59 1.37
CA ASP A 288 -12.70 -10.60 0.61
C ASP A 288 -12.55 -11.99 1.24
N ALA A 289 -11.44 -12.27 1.93
CA ALA A 289 -11.30 -13.46 2.77
C ALA A 289 -12.10 -13.38 4.10
N GLN A 290 -12.83 -12.28 4.34
CA GLN A 290 -13.62 -12.03 5.54
C GLN A 290 -12.80 -12.14 6.83
N LEU A 291 -11.56 -11.65 6.79
CA LEU A 291 -10.69 -11.59 7.96
C LEU A 291 -11.03 -10.36 8.81
N PRO A 292 -11.05 -10.47 10.15
CA PRO A 292 -11.32 -9.32 11.01
C PRO A 292 -10.28 -8.22 10.84
N GLY A 293 -10.72 -6.96 10.83
CA GLY A 293 -9.88 -5.78 10.85
C GLY A 293 -10.40 -4.70 11.79
N VAL A 294 -9.54 -3.73 12.12
CA VAL A 294 -9.95 -2.53 12.86
C VAL A 294 -9.70 -1.28 12.02
N LEU A 295 -10.76 -0.51 11.80
CA LEU A 295 -10.68 0.83 11.23
C LEU A 295 -10.53 1.86 12.36
N HIS A 296 -9.59 2.80 12.24
CA HIS A 296 -9.43 3.90 13.20
C HIS A 296 -9.41 5.28 12.54
N ASN A 297 -9.76 6.31 13.31
CA ASN A 297 -9.75 7.70 12.86
C ASN A 297 -8.47 8.50 13.19
N ARG A 298 -7.42 7.84 13.69
CA ARG A 298 -6.07 8.41 13.76
C ARG A 298 -5.48 8.50 12.35
N HIS A 299 -6.08 9.37 11.54
CA HIS A 299 -5.64 9.63 10.16
C HIS A 299 -4.33 10.41 10.16
N ILE A 300 -3.50 10.17 9.15
CA ILE A 300 -2.33 11.00 8.89
C ILE A 300 -2.74 12.20 8.03
N VAL A 301 -1.94 13.25 7.99
CA VAL A 301 -2.15 14.40 7.11
C VAL A 301 -1.29 14.21 5.87
N ASN A 302 -1.92 14.09 4.70
CA ASN A 302 -1.27 13.93 3.40
C ASN A 302 -0.96 15.30 2.77
N PHE A 303 0.17 15.41 2.07
CA PHE A 303 0.55 16.59 1.30
C PHE A 303 1.31 16.21 0.01
N HIS A 304 1.20 17.02 -1.02
CA HIS A 304 1.92 16.88 -2.28
C HIS A 304 3.27 17.60 -2.21
N THR A 305 4.32 16.96 -2.73
CA THR A 305 5.63 17.58 -2.86
C THR A 305 5.73 18.44 -4.13
N VAL A 306 6.66 19.39 -4.15
CA VAL A 306 6.80 20.37 -5.24
C VAL A 306 7.20 19.73 -6.57
N GLU A 307 7.93 18.62 -6.55
CA GLU A 307 8.43 17.93 -7.75
C GLU A 307 7.28 17.40 -8.62
N ARG A 308 6.17 17.01 -7.99
CA ARG A 308 4.96 16.53 -8.68
C ARG A 308 4.34 17.59 -9.60
N ARG A 309 4.62 18.88 -9.36
CA ARG A 309 4.04 20.00 -10.11
C ARG A 309 4.88 20.46 -11.30
N SER A 310 6.06 19.86 -11.53
CA SER A 310 6.87 20.10 -12.74
C SER A 310 6.21 19.48 -13.98
N ASP A 311 6.57 19.92 -15.19
CA ASP A 311 6.00 19.37 -16.44
C ASP A 311 6.34 17.88 -16.62
N ALA A 312 7.59 17.50 -16.34
CA ALA A 312 8.02 16.09 -16.36
C ALA A 312 7.32 15.27 -15.27
N GLY A 313 7.16 15.84 -14.07
CA GLY A 313 6.43 15.22 -12.97
C GLY A 313 4.95 15.01 -13.31
N PHE A 314 4.32 16.00 -13.94
CA PHE A 314 2.94 15.94 -14.40
C PHE A 314 2.74 14.83 -15.44
N LEU A 315 3.56 14.78 -16.49
CA LEU A 315 3.42 13.75 -17.53
C LEU A 315 3.65 12.34 -16.96
N ALA A 316 4.70 12.15 -16.15
CA ALA A 316 4.95 10.87 -15.48
C ALA A 316 3.77 10.46 -14.58
N TYR A 317 3.14 11.45 -13.93
CA TYR A 317 1.95 11.22 -13.12
C TYR A 317 0.74 10.78 -13.96
N GLN A 318 0.47 11.46 -15.08
CA GLN A 318 -0.64 11.09 -15.97
C GLN A 318 -0.45 9.68 -16.57
N ARG A 319 0.79 9.31 -16.89
CA ARG A 319 1.12 7.94 -17.29
C ARG A 319 0.83 6.91 -16.19
N ARG A 320 1.17 7.21 -14.94
CA ARG A 320 0.85 6.33 -13.80
C ARG A 320 -0.64 6.16 -13.58
N LEU A 321 -1.38 7.26 -13.70
CA LEU A 321 -2.85 7.26 -13.58
C LEU A 321 -3.49 6.44 -14.72
N ALA A 322 -3.05 6.64 -15.96
CA ALA A 322 -3.50 5.85 -17.09
C ALA A 322 -3.21 4.35 -16.89
N LYS A 323 -1.98 4.01 -16.47
CA LYS A 323 -1.60 2.62 -16.19
C LYS A 323 -2.46 2.00 -15.08
N PHE A 324 -2.80 2.75 -14.03
CA PHE A 324 -3.74 2.30 -13.02
C PHE A 324 -5.12 1.98 -13.59
N PHE A 325 -5.69 2.84 -14.45
CA PHE A 325 -6.97 2.54 -15.12
C PHE A 325 -6.91 1.28 -15.99
N LEU A 326 -5.76 0.97 -16.60
CA LEU A 326 -5.62 -0.29 -17.34
C LEU A 326 -5.51 -1.49 -16.41
N SER A 327 -4.87 -1.32 -15.24
CA SER A 327 -4.78 -2.37 -14.24
C SER A 327 -6.14 -2.71 -13.60
N THR A 328 -7.10 -1.78 -13.55
CA THR A 328 -8.40 -2.04 -12.90
C THR A 328 -9.21 -3.12 -13.62
N LEU A 329 -9.09 -3.29 -14.95
CA LEU A 329 -9.69 -4.43 -15.67
C LEU A 329 -9.32 -5.77 -14.99
N TYR A 330 -8.02 -5.96 -14.78
CA TYR A 330 -7.50 -7.20 -14.22
C TYR A 330 -7.80 -7.31 -12.72
N PHE A 331 -7.61 -6.23 -11.97
CA PHE A 331 -7.88 -6.23 -10.53
C PHE A 331 -9.36 -6.48 -10.22
N HIS A 332 -10.30 -5.87 -10.94
CA HIS A 332 -11.73 -6.11 -10.71
C HIS A 332 -12.11 -7.58 -10.93
N ALA A 333 -11.56 -8.23 -11.96
CA ALA A 333 -11.76 -9.66 -12.17
C ALA A 333 -11.20 -10.52 -11.02
N VAL A 334 -10.01 -10.17 -10.50
CA VAL A 334 -9.42 -10.86 -9.35
C VAL A 334 -10.26 -10.63 -8.08
N TYR A 335 -10.66 -9.39 -7.82
CA TYR A 335 -11.47 -9.03 -6.65
C TYR A 335 -12.84 -9.71 -6.68
N ALA A 336 -13.50 -9.76 -7.84
CA ALA A 336 -14.77 -10.47 -7.99
C ALA A 336 -14.63 -11.97 -7.64
N ARG A 337 -13.54 -12.62 -8.07
CA ARG A 337 -13.29 -14.03 -7.75
C ARG A 337 -12.92 -14.25 -6.28
N MET A 338 -12.15 -13.33 -5.68
CA MET A 338 -11.86 -13.38 -4.25
C MET A 338 -13.12 -13.20 -3.42
N ALA A 339 -13.96 -12.21 -3.75
CA ALA A 339 -15.24 -11.97 -3.09
C ALA A 339 -16.19 -13.18 -3.23
N ALA A 340 -16.23 -13.83 -4.40
CA ALA A 340 -17.02 -15.04 -4.62
C ALA A 340 -16.51 -16.23 -3.80
N ALA A 341 -15.19 -16.39 -3.65
CA ALA A 341 -14.60 -17.43 -2.81
C ALA A 341 -14.81 -17.18 -1.31
N GLY A 342 -14.81 -15.92 -0.87
CA GLY A 342 -15.09 -15.56 0.52
C GLY A 342 -14.17 -16.28 1.51
N ALA A 343 -14.76 -16.95 2.49
CA ALA A 343 -14.02 -17.76 3.47
C ALA A 343 -13.28 -18.98 2.87
N GLU A 344 -13.60 -19.43 1.65
CA GLU A 344 -12.88 -20.52 0.98
C GLU A 344 -11.46 -20.11 0.55
N LEU A 345 -11.17 -18.80 0.51
CA LEU A 345 -9.81 -18.27 0.37
C LEU A 345 -8.89 -18.64 1.53
N LEU A 346 -9.44 -19.19 2.61
CA LEU A 346 -8.70 -19.60 3.79
C LEU A 346 -8.47 -21.12 3.80
N ASP A 347 -7.31 -21.55 4.26
CA ASP A 347 -7.02 -22.94 4.59
C ASP A 347 -7.71 -23.37 5.89
N ALA A 348 -7.53 -24.65 6.26
CA ALA A 348 -8.13 -25.20 7.48
C ALA A 348 -7.64 -24.52 8.77
N GLU A 349 -6.48 -23.86 8.73
CA GLU A 349 -5.94 -23.08 9.84
C GLU A 349 -6.31 -21.59 9.76
N GLY A 350 -7.15 -21.20 8.80
CA GLY A 350 -7.61 -19.82 8.62
C GLY A 350 -6.60 -18.89 7.95
N ARG A 351 -5.64 -19.43 7.19
CA ARG A 351 -4.62 -18.64 6.48
C ARG A 351 -4.94 -18.52 5.00
N ILE A 352 -4.51 -17.42 4.39
CA ILE A 352 -4.75 -17.14 2.96
C ILE A 352 -4.11 -18.21 2.07
N ARG A 353 -4.90 -18.77 1.15
CA ARG A 353 -4.47 -19.68 0.09
C ARG A 353 -3.82 -18.89 -1.05
N ALA A 354 -2.53 -18.60 -0.91
CA ALA A 354 -1.77 -17.83 -1.91
C ALA A 354 -1.82 -18.44 -3.33
N SER A 355 -1.92 -19.78 -3.44
CA SER A 355 -2.07 -20.48 -4.73
C SER A 355 -3.33 -20.10 -5.48
N ASP A 356 -4.43 -19.88 -4.75
CA ASP A 356 -5.74 -19.59 -5.33
C ASP A 356 -5.75 -18.13 -5.80
N VAL A 357 -5.18 -17.23 -4.99
CA VAL A 357 -4.93 -15.83 -5.37
C VAL A 357 -4.07 -15.76 -6.64
N ALA A 358 -2.95 -16.49 -6.70
CA ALA A 358 -2.12 -16.57 -7.90
C ALA A 358 -2.89 -17.12 -9.10
N GLY A 359 -3.74 -18.13 -8.90
CA GLY A 359 -4.65 -18.66 -9.93
C GLY A 359 -5.58 -17.58 -10.50
N PHE A 360 -6.22 -16.80 -9.64
CA PHE A 360 -7.11 -15.72 -10.07
C PHE A 360 -6.37 -14.63 -10.84
N VAL A 361 -5.17 -14.25 -10.39
CA VAL A 361 -4.31 -13.30 -11.10
C VAL A 361 -3.92 -13.84 -12.48
N ARG A 362 -3.45 -15.09 -12.59
CA ARG A 362 -3.10 -15.71 -13.89
C ARG A 362 -4.29 -15.79 -14.84
N ASP A 363 -5.48 -16.11 -14.34
CA ASP A 363 -6.66 -16.19 -15.19
C ASP A 363 -7.10 -14.81 -15.69
N SER A 364 -6.87 -13.74 -14.91
CA SER A 364 -7.18 -12.36 -15.33
C SER A 364 -6.39 -11.93 -16.57
N THR A 365 -5.18 -12.47 -16.80
CA THR A 365 -4.34 -12.06 -17.94
C THR A 365 -4.86 -12.56 -19.29
N ARG A 366 -5.88 -13.43 -19.27
CA ARG A 366 -6.58 -13.95 -20.46
C ARG A 366 -7.78 -13.11 -20.89
N LEU A 367 -8.12 -12.05 -20.15
CA LEU A 367 -9.20 -11.14 -20.52
C LEU A 367 -8.90 -10.43 -21.84
N ASP A 368 -9.96 -10.14 -22.60
CA ASP A 368 -9.84 -9.31 -23.79
C ASP A 368 -9.51 -7.86 -23.39
N ARG A 369 -8.64 -7.23 -24.17
CA ARG A 369 -8.12 -5.90 -23.92
C ARG A 369 -8.97 -4.80 -24.55
N VAL A 370 -10.05 -5.14 -25.26
CA VAL A 370 -10.97 -4.17 -25.87
C VAL A 370 -11.43 -3.13 -24.84
N GLU A 371 -11.79 -3.55 -23.63
CA GLU A 371 -12.22 -2.64 -22.56
C GLU A 371 -11.11 -1.65 -22.16
N ASN A 372 -9.86 -2.12 -22.07
CA ASN A 372 -8.70 -1.25 -21.78
C ASN A 372 -8.37 -0.31 -22.94
N ALA A 373 -8.57 -0.75 -24.18
CA ALA A 373 -8.48 0.11 -25.36
C ALA A 373 -9.51 1.25 -25.28
N GLU A 374 -10.75 0.95 -24.90
CA GLU A 374 -11.80 1.96 -24.72
C GLU A 374 -11.50 2.92 -23.56
N ARG A 375 -10.90 2.44 -22.45
CA ARG A 375 -10.43 3.30 -21.36
C ARG A 375 -9.44 4.35 -21.83
N LEU A 376 -8.47 3.97 -22.69
CA LEU A 376 -7.53 4.93 -23.27
C LEU A 376 -8.22 5.94 -24.20
N ASP A 377 -9.24 5.51 -24.94
CA ASP A 377 -10.01 6.41 -25.79
C ASP A 377 -10.83 7.42 -24.95
N VAL A 378 -11.34 7.01 -23.78
CA VAL A 378 -11.97 7.93 -22.82
C VAL A 378 -10.97 8.95 -22.29
N VAL A 379 -9.77 8.51 -21.89
CA VAL A 379 -8.70 9.39 -21.41
C VAL A 379 -8.28 10.38 -22.50
N ASP A 380 -8.04 9.94 -23.74
CA ASP A 380 -7.63 10.80 -24.85
C ASP A 380 -8.67 11.91 -25.12
N ARG A 381 -9.96 11.53 -25.28
CA ARG A 381 -11.03 12.52 -25.51
C ARG A 381 -11.18 13.49 -24.36
N SER A 382 -11.13 12.98 -23.13
CA SER A 382 -11.22 13.77 -21.89
C SER A 382 -10.09 14.80 -21.79
N TYR A 383 -8.85 14.37 -22.04
CA TYR A 383 -7.68 15.22 -21.90
C TYR A 383 -7.60 16.27 -23.01
N ARG A 384 -7.98 15.92 -24.24
CA ARG A 384 -8.10 16.88 -25.33
C ARG A 384 -9.17 17.94 -25.05
N LYS A 385 -10.26 17.57 -24.37
CA LYS A 385 -11.31 18.52 -23.95
C LYS A 385 -10.79 19.53 -22.92
N LEU A 386 -9.93 19.10 -22.00
CA LEU A 386 -9.29 19.99 -21.02
C LEU A 386 -8.30 20.96 -21.68
N GLY A 387 -7.60 20.52 -22.73
CA GLY A 387 -6.66 21.35 -23.48
C GLY A 387 -5.30 21.57 -22.78
N GLY A 388 -4.45 22.37 -23.41
CA GLY A 388 -3.12 22.75 -22.88
C GLY A 388 -2.27 21.52 -22.56
N ARG A 389 -1.67 21.48 -21.36
CA ARG A 389 -0.79 20.37 -20.94
C ARG A 389 -1.48 19.00 -20.91
N TYR A 390 -2.82 18.96 -20.82
CA TYR A 390 -3.56 17.70 -20.91
C TYR A 390 -3.60 17.17 -22.35
N THR A 391 -3.66 18.03 -23.36
CA THR A 391 -3.51 17.61 -24.76
C THR A 391 -2.14 17.01 -25.01
N ASP A 392 -1.08 17.63 -24.48
CA ASP A 392 0.29 17.10 -24.61
C ASP A 392 0.41 15.71 -23.93
N ALA A 393 -0.25 15.53 -22.78
CA ALA A 393 -0.33 14.23 -22.12
C ALA A 393 -1.13 13.21 -22.95
N ALA A 394 -2.24 13.62 -23.59
CA ALA A 394 -3.01 12.75 -24.47
C ALA A 394 -2.18 12.27 -25.67
N ASP A 395 -1.42 13.17 -26.30
CA ASP A 395 -0.54 12.83 -27.42
C ASP A 395 0.57 11.84 -27.00
N ALA A 396 1.17 12.04 -25.83
CA ALA A 396 2.15 11.12 -25.27
C ALA A 396 1.55 9.73 -24.96
N LEU A 397 0.37 9.66 -24.35
CA LEU A 397 -0.32 8.40 -24.07
C LEU A 397 -0.75 7.67 -25.35
N ALA A 398 -1.22 8.40 -26.36
CA ALA A 398 -1.59 7.84 -27.64
C ALA A 398 -0.38 7.23 -28.37
N ALA A 399 0.79 7.87 -28.30
CA ALA A 399 2.04 7.34 -28.86
C ALA A 399 2.50 6.04 -28.16
N GLU A 400 2.11 5.84 -26.90
CA GLU A 400 2.50 4.70 -26.08
C GLU A 400 1.40 3.64 -25.92
N ARG A 401 0.27 3.80 -26.63
CA ARG A 401 -0.97 3.03 -26.44
C ARG A 401 -0.76 1.52 -26.34
N GLU A 402 -0.19 0.91 -27.37
CA GLU A 402 -0.01 -0.55 -27.43
C GLU A 402 0.93 -1.04 -26.34
N ARG A 403 2.00 -0.28 -26.06
CA ARG A 403 2.95 -0.59 -24.99
C ARG A 403 2.27 -0.56 -23.61
N LEU A 404 1.41 0.41 -23.34
CA LEU A 404 0.67 0.50 -22.07
C LEU A 404 -0.33 -0.66 -21.89
N LEU A 405 -0.99 -1.08 -22.98
CA LEU A 405 -1.89 -2.24 -22.97
C LEU A 405 -1.14 -3.55 -22.69
N ASP A 406 0.04 -3.71 -23.28
CA ASP A 406 0.92 -4.84 -23.01
C ASP A 406 1.42 -4.83 -21.56
N GLU A 407 1.98 -3.70 -21.10
CA GLU A 407 2.52 -3.57 -19.75
C GLU A 407 1.48 -3.84 -18.67
N ALA A 408 0.23 -3.42 -18.85
CA ALA A 408 -0.82 -3.67 -17.86
C ALA A 408 -1.14 -5.17 -17.71
N ARG A 409 -1.05 -5.96 -18.80
CA ARG A 409 -1.18 -7.43 -18.73
C ARG A 409 0.07 -8.04 -18.11
N ASP A 410 1.23 -7.64 -18.59
CA ASP A 410 2.51 -8.23 -18.21
C ASP A 410 2.79 -7.99 -16.71
N ASP A 411 2.39 -6.83 -16.16
CA ASP A 411 2.43 -6.55 -14.72
C ASP A 411 1.66 -7.61 -13.89
N MET A 412 0.52 -8.10 -14.40
CA MET A 412 -0.28 -9.13 -13.73
C MET A 412 0.36 -10.52 -13.87
N GLU A 413 1.00 -10.80 -15.00
CA GLU A 413 1.78 -12.03 -15.19
C GLU A 413 2.98 -12.08 -14.23
N GLU A 414 3.71 -10.97 -14.12
CA GLU A 414 4.80 -10.82 -13.16
C GLU A 414 4.32 -10.89 -11.71
N PHE A 415 3.15 -10.33 -11.42
CA PHE A 415 2.56 -10.43 -10.10
C PHE A 415 2.23 -11.87 -9.72
N ALA A 416 1.62 -12.64 -10.63
CA ALA A 416 1.38 -14.06 -10.41
C ALA A 416 2.67 -14.84 -10.13
N LEU A 417 3.72 -14.58 -10.92
CA LEU A 417 5.04 -15.18 -10.72
C LEU A 417 5.59 -14.86 -9.32
N LEU A 418 5.46 -13.60 -8.88
CA LEU A 418 5.93 -13.18 -7.57
C LEU A 418 5.15 -13.86 -6.43
N ILE A 419 3.83 -14.03 -6.56
CA ILE A 419 3.02 -14.77 -5.57
C ILE A 419 3.52 -16.21 -5.45
N ASP A 420 3.78 -16.88 -6.57
CA ASP A 420 4.29 -18.26 -6.58
C ASP A 420 5.69 -18.36 -5.93
N ALA A 421 6.54 -17.35 -6.15
CA ALA A 421 7.88 -17.26 -5.55
C ALA A 421 7.88 -16.86 -4.06
N TRP A 422 6.79 -16.29 -3.55
CA TRP A 422 6.76 -15.64 -2.23
C TRP A 422 6.97 -16.61 -1.05
N GLY A 423 6.32 -17.78 -1.11
CA GLY A 423 6.45 -18.80 -0.07
C GLY A 423 7.90 -19.26 0.14
N PRO A 424 8.63 -19.65 -0.92
CA PRO A 424 10.07 -19.91 -0.84
C PRO A 424 10.90 -18.75 -0.28
N LEU A 425 10.67 -17.51 -0.75
CA LEU A 425 11.41 -16.32 -0.29
C LEU A 425 11.24 -16.11 1.22
N THR A 426 10.00 -16.05 1.69
CA THR A 426 9.69 -15.85 3.12
C THR A 426 10.25 -16.95 4.02
N ARG A 427 10.28 -18.22 3.55
CA ARG A 427 10.95 -19.31 4.29
C ARG A 427 12.46 -19.14 4.34
N ALA A 428 13.09 -18.76 3.23
CA ALA A 428 14.53 -18.55 3.16
C ALA A 428 14.97 -17.40 4.09
N THR A 429 14.19 -16.33 4.11
CA THR A 429 14.40 -15.18 4.99
C THR A 429 14.45 -15.58 6.47
N LYS A 430 13.55 -16.45 6.95
CA LYS A 430 13.53 -16.91 8.36
C LYS A 430 14.77 -17.70 8.76
N SER A 431 15.49 -18.27 7.79
CA SER A 431 16.71 -19.04 8.02
C SER A 431 17.96 -18.15 8.15
N LEU A 432 17.85 -16.86 7.82
CA LEU A 432 18.92 -15.88 7.97
C LEU A 432 19.11 -15.59 9.47
N LYS A 433 20.17 -16.16 10.05
CA LYS A 433 20.57 -15.85 11.42
C LYS A 433 21.47 -14.62 11.43
N GLY A 434 21.22 -13.71 12.37
CA GLY A 434 22.19 -12.68 12.77
C GLY A 434 22.42 -11.58 11.74
N ILE A 435 21.39 -11.18 10.99
CA ILE A 435 21.49 -10.00 10.15
C ILE A 435 21.58 -8.77 11.05
N THR A 436 22.78 -8.22 11.19
CA THR A 436 23.06 -6.89 11.73
C THR A 436 23.37 -5.97 10.57
N TRP A 437 22.55 -4.95 10.38
CA TRP A 437 22.75 -3.85 9.44
C TRP A 437 23.38 -2.66 10.15
#